data_AF-A0A0F5VIQ1-F1
#
_entry.id   AF-A0A0F5VIQ1-F1
#
_cell.length_a   1.000
_cell.length_b   1.000
_cell.length_c   1.000
_cell.angle_alpha   90.00
_cell.angle_beta   90.00
_cell.angle_gamma   90.00
#
_symmetry.space_group_name_H-M   'P 1'
#
loop_
_entity.id
_entity.type
_entity.pdbx_description
1 polymer ?
#
loop_
_entity_poly.entity_id
_entity_poly.type
_entity_poly.pdbx_seq_one_letter_code
_entity_poly.pdbx_strand_id
1 'polypeptide(L)'
;MTVVKDFVHEVAPVFDDRISVAGSISTEGVASNLSVDWGGIDAMTKEKVAERRKAGKITTFYVYGAPAHPNTLSYSPAVESRMLPWISAQRNLDGFLRWSYNSWTSDPFK
;
A
#
# COMPACT_ATOMS: atom_id res chain seq x y z
N MET A 1 4.57 8.43 -13.23
CA MET A 1 5.12 7.06 -13.19
C MET A 1 5.39 6.46 -14.56
N THR A 2 4.74 6.90 -15.64
CA THR A 2 4.97 6.39 -17.00
C THR A 2 6.44 6.42 -17.42
N VAL A 3 7.14 7.55 -17.22
CA VAL A 3 8.58 7.70 -17.50
C VAL A 3 9.43 6.61 -16.84
N VAL A 4 9.13 6.24 -15.59
CA VAL A 4 9.86 5.19 -14.87
C VAL A 4 9.55 3.81 -15.47
N LYS A 5 8.29 3.55 -15.84
CA LYS A 5 7.89 2.30 -16.49
C LYS A 5 8.59 2.14 -17.84
N ASP A 6 8.58 3.20 -18.65
CA ASP A 6 9.19 3.19 -19.99
C ASP A 6 10.70 2.95 -19.88
N PHE A 7 11.36 3.60 -18.92
CA PHE A 7 12.78 3.37 -18.63
C PHE A 7 13.06 1.92 -18.20
N VAL A 8 12.26 1.36 -17.26
CA VAL A 8 12.41 -0.04 -16.83
C VAL A 8 12.23 -1.00 -18.01
N HIS A 9 11.26 -0.75 -18.87
CA HIS A 9 11.03 -1.55 -20.08
C HIS A 9 12.24 -1.51 -21.03
N GLU A 10 12.84 -0.33 -21.20
CA GLU A 10 14.02 -0.15 -22.05
C GLU A 10 15.25 -0.89 -21.49
N VAL A 11 15.56 -0.72 -20.21
CA VAL A 11 16.83 -1.19 -19.63
C VAL A 11 16.76 -2.58 -19.02
N ALA A 12 15.59 -3.01 -18.55
CA ALA A 12 15.41 -4.25 -17.82
C ALA A 12 13.96 -4.79 -17.93
N PRO A 13 13.50 -5.18 -19.14
CA PRO A 13 12.11 -5.58 -19.39
C PRO A 13 11.65 -6.79 -18.58
N VAL A 14 12.58 -7.58 -18.01
CA VAL A 14 12.25 -8.66 -17.06
C VAL A 14 11.52 -8.16 -15.79
N PHE A 15 11.56 -6.85 -15.52
CA PHE A 15 10.89 -6.20 -14.41
C PHE A 15 9.57 -5.50 -14.76
N ASP A 16 9.10 -5.56 -16.01
CA ASP A 16 7.86 -4.88 -16.45
C ASP A 16 6.66 -5.19 -15.54
N ASP A 17 6.52 -6.45 -15.16
CA ASP A 17 5.46 -6.95 -14.29
C ASP A 17 5.90 -7.07 -12.82
N ARG A 18 7.00 -6.43 -12.41
CA ARG A 18 7.56 -6.52 -11.05
C ARG A 18 7.68 -5.17 -10.34
N ILE A 19 7.05 -4.14 -10.89
CA ILE A 19 7.04 -2.81 -10.29
C ILE A 19 6.11 -2.81 -9.05
N SER A 20 6.67 -2.43 -7.90
CA SER A 20 5.93 -2.25 -6.66
C SER A 20 5.82 -0.77 -6.32
N VAL A 21 4.64 -0.31 -5.92
CA VAL A 21 4.38 1.10 -5.59
C VAL A 21 3.56 1.18 -4.31
N ALA A 22 3.97 2.05 -3.38
CA ALA A 22 3.12 2.54 -2.29
C ALA A 22 2.76 4.00 -2.60
N GLY A 23 1.48 4.32 -2.80
CA GLY A 23 1.08 5.65 -3.25
C GLY A 23 -0.37 5.75 -3.69
N SER A 24 -0.65 6.80 -4.48
CA SER A 24 -1.99 7.10 -4.96
C SER A 24 -2.54 6.04 -5.90
N ILE A 25 -3.86 5.89 -5.92
CA ILE A 25 -4.56 4.95 -6.81
C ILE A 25 -4.25 5.17 -8.30
N SER A 26 -3.87 6.39 -8.70
CA SER A 26 -3.43 6.70 -10.07
C SER A 26 -2.20 5.92 -10.54
N THR A 27 -1.48 5.26 -9.63
CA THR A 27 -0.30 4.43 -9.95
C THR A 27 -0.65 2.97 -10.26
N GLU A 28 -1.91 2.56 -10.12
CA GLU A 28 -2.36 1.18 -10.32
C GLU A 28 -1.99 0.58 -11.67
N GLY A 29 -2.11 1.36 -12.75
CA GLY A 29 -1.82 0.89 -14.12
C GLY A 29 -0.35 0.50 -14.33
N VAL A 30 0.54 0.93 -13.43
CA VAL A 30 1.98 0.64 -13.47
C VAL A 30 2.39 -0.41 -12.43
N ALA A 31 1.64 -0.54 -11.32
CA ALA A 31 2.04 -1.37 -10.19
C ALA A 31 1.49 -2.80 -10.24
N SER A 32 2.38 -3.79 -10.29
CA SER A 32 2.04 -5.20 -10.08
C SER A 32 1.81 -5.52 -8.61
N ASN A 33 2.51 -4.83 -7.71
CA ASN A 33 2.20 -4.82 -6.29
C ASN A 33 1.91 -3.38 -5.87
N LEU A 34 0.63 -3.09 -5.58
CA LEU A 34 0.19 -1.76 -5.16
C LEU A 34 -0.14 -1.78 -3.68
N SER A 35 0.43 -0.85 -2.91
CA SER A 35 -0.11 -0.42 -1.64
C SER A 35 -0.78 0.94 -1.82
N VAL A 36 -2.11 0.97 -1.85
CA VAL A 36 -2.84 2.22 -2.02
C VAL A 36 -2.79 3.02 -0.71
N ASP A 37 -2.61 4.33 -0.80
CA ASP A 37 -2.68 5.19 0.36
C ASP A 37 -4.09 5.20 0.97
N TRP A 38 -4.18 5.47 2.27
CA TRP A 38 -5.45 5.52 2.99
C TRP A 38 -6.50 6.43 2.33
N GLY A 39 -6.11 7.56 1.74
CA GLY A 39 -7.04 8.48 1.08
C GLY A 39 -7.61 7.93 -0.22
N GLY A 40 -6.88 7.05 -0.91
CA GLY A 40 -7.31 6.36 -2.12
C GLY A 40 -8.02 5.01 -1.89
N ILE A 41 -8.15 4.56 -0.63
CA ILE A 41 -8.59 3.19 -0.33
C ILE A 41 -10.02 2.89 -0.81
N ASP A 42 -10.94 3.85 -0.72
CA ASP A 42 -12.34 3.63 -1.11
C ASP A 42 -12.53 3.57 -2.63
N ALA A 43 -11.58 4.13 -3.40
CA ALA A 43 -11.55 3.98 -4.85
C ALA A 43 -11.01 2.61 -5.28
N MET A 44 -10.45 1.83 -4.36
CA MET A 44 -10.07 0.44 -4.57
C MET A 44 -11.24 -0.49 -4.23
N THR A 45 -12.23 -0.54 -5.12
CA THR A 45 -13.43 -1.37 -4.92
C THR A 45 -13.11 -2.86 -4.97
N LYS A 46 -14.00 -3.71 -4.43
CA LYS A 46 -13.80 -5.16 -4.40
C LYS A 46 -13.66 -5.75 -5.81
N GLU A 47 -14.37 -5.20 -6.77
CA GLU A 47 -14.33 -5.59 -8.19
C GLU A 47 -12.94 -5.30 -8.76
N LYS A 48 -12.42 -4.10 -8.49
CA LYS A 48 -11.09 -3.66 -8.93
C LYS A 48 -9.97 -4.50 -8.32
N VAL A 49 -10.09 -4.85 -7.04
CA VAL A 49 -9.17 -5.79 -6.39
C VAL A 49 -9.27 -7.19 -7.00
N ALA A 50 -10.48 -7.66 -7.32
CA ALA A 50 -10.67 -8.96 -7.97
C ALA A 50 -10.08 -9.00 -9.39
N GLU A 51 -10.22 -7.93 -10.16
CA GLU A 51 -9.59 -7.77 -11.47
C GLU A 51 -8.06 -7.83 -11.37
N ARG A 52 -7.48 -7.07 -10.44
CA ARG A 52 -6.03 -7.11 -10.16
C ARG A 52 -5.57 -8.51 -9.76
N ARG A 53 -6.30 -9.17 -8.86
CA ARG A 53 -5.98 -10.53 -8.41
C ARG A 53 -6.05 -11.54 -9.55
N LYS A 54 -7.04 -11.44 -10.44
CA LYS A 54 -7.16 -12.28 -11.65
C LYS A 54 -5.98 -12.07 -12.60
N ALA A 55 -5.42 -10.87 -12.64
CA ALA A 55 -4.20 -10.54 -13.38
C ALA A 55 -2.90 -10.91 -12.63
N GLY A 56 -2.97 -11.63 -11.51
CA GLY A 56 -1.80 -12.03 -10.71
C GLY A 56 -1.15 -10.89 -9.91
N LYS A 57 -1.83 -9.75 -9.77
CA LYS A 57 -1.32 -8.57 -9.07
C LYS A 57 -1.72 -8.57 -7.60
N ILE A 58 -0.88 -7.94 -6.78
CA ILE A 58 -1.08 -7.76 -5.33
C ILE A 58 -1.63 -6.37 -5.06
N THR A 59 -2.58 -6.29 -4.14
CA THR A 59 -3.22 -5.04 -3.71
C THR A 59 -3.33 -5.00 -2.19
N THR A 60 -2.58 -4.11 -1.57
CA THR A 60 -2.61 -3.81 -0.13
C THR A 60 -3.01 -2.35 0.08
N PHE A 61 -3.12 -1.90 1.33
CA PHE A 61 -3.15 -0.49 1.67
C PHE A 61 -2.12 -0.15 2.74
N TYR A 62 -1.80 1.14 2.90
CA TYR A 62 -0.95 1.61 3.98
C TYR A 62 -1.51 2.86 4.65
N VAL A 63 -1.14 3.04 5.92
CA VAL A 63 -1.32 4.30 6.67
C VAL A 63 0.05 4.93 6.91
N TYR A 64 0.09 6.25 7.02
CA TYR A 64 1.32 7.02 7.15
C TYR A 64 1.25 7.93 8.39
N GLY A 65 1.17 9.25 8.21
CA GLY A 65 0.98 10.23 9.28
C GLY A 65 -0.38 10.93 9.24
N ALA A 66 -1.10 10.86 8.12
CA ALA A 66 -2.47 11.35 7.99
C ALA A 66 -3.36 10.25 7.37
N PRO A 67 -4.66 10.19 7.73
CA PRO A 67 -5.28 10.86 8.87
C PRO A 67 -4.69 10.36 10.21
N ALA A 68 -5.02 11.05 11.30
CA ALA A 68 -4.59 10.66 12.65
C ALA A 68 -5.11 9.25 13.04
N HIS A 69 -6.27 8.87 12.51
CA HIS A 69 -6.93 7.60 12.79
C HIS A 69 -7.56 7.01 11.50
N PRO A 70 -7.49 5.69 11.29
CA PRO A 70 -6.75 4.70 12.08
C PRO A 70 -5.25 4.77 11.81
N ASN A 71 -4.41 4.59 12.83
CA ASN A 71 -2.96 4.57 12.67
C ASN A 71 -2.25 3.71 13.73
N THR A 72 -0.92 3.60 13.66
CA THR A 72 -0.07 3.00 14.71
C THR A 72 0.96 4.01 15.22
N LEU A 73 0.54 5.25 15.37
CA LEU A 73 1.35 6.28 16.02
C LEU A 73 1.40 5.97 17.51
N SER A 74 2.40 6.50 18.22
CA SER A 74 2.60 6.21 19.65
C SER A 74 1.38 6.54 20.52
N TYR A 75 0.57 7.51 20.09
CA TYR A 75 -0.68 7.90 20.76
C TYR A 75 -1.93 7.22 20.20
N SER A 76 -1.84 6.43 19.12
CA SER A 76 -2.98 5.74 18.55
C SER A 76 -3.51 4.70 19.55
N PRO A 77 -4.84 4.64 19.78
CA PRO A 77 -5.46 3.55 20.51
C PRO A 77 -5.02 2.18 19.99
N ALA A 78 -4.63 1.25 20.88
CA ALA A 78 -4.14 -0.08 20.48
C ALA A 78 -5.13 -0.86 19.61
N VAL A 79 -6.44 -0.57 19.74
CA VAL A 79 -7.49 -1.15 18.89
C VAL A 79 -7.29 -0.84 17.41
N GLU A 80 -6.75 0.32 17.05
CA GLU A 80 -6.54 0.70 15.65
C GLU A 80 -5.56 -0.22 14.94
N SER A 81 -4.45 -0.56 15.62
CA SER A 81 -3.48 -1.52 15.10
C SER A 81 -4.12 -2.88 14.85
N ARG A 82 -5.03 -3.31 15.74
CA ARG A 82 -5.79 -4.55 15.58
C ARG A 82 -6.79 -4.47 14.42
N MET A 83 -7.32 -3.29 14.10
CA MET A 83 -8.31 -3.08 13.05
C MET A 83 -7.73 -3.04 11.64
N LEU A 84 -6.44 -2.71 11.45
CA LEU A 84 -5.83 -2.59 10.12
C LEU A 84 -5.95 -3.89 9.28
N PRO A 85 -5.67 -5.10 9.80
CA PRO A 85 -5.91 -6.33 9.06
C PRO A 85 -7.40 -6.59 8.78
N TRP A 86 -8.31 -6.22 9.68
CA TRP A 86 -9.76 -6.35 9.46
C TRP A 86 -10.25 -5.43 8.35
N ILE A 87 -9.70 -4.22 8.23
CA ILE A 87 -10.00 -3.32 7.12
C ILE A 87 -9.56 -3.94 5.79
N SER A 88 -8.37 -4.55 5.75
CA SER A 88 -7.90 -5.31 4.58
C SER A 88 -8.88 -6.40 4.20
N ALA A 89 -9.27 -7.24 5.16
CA ALA A 89 -10.19 -8.35 4.94
C ALA A 89 -11.58 -7.87 4.47
N GLN A 90 -12.15 -6.84 5.11
CA GLN A 90 -13.46 -6.28 4.75
C GLN A 90 -13.48 -5.76 3.30
N ARG A 91 -12.38 -5.16 2.85
CA ARG A 91 -12.20 -4.59 1.50
C ARG A 91 -11.67 -5.61 0.48
N ASN A 92 -11.48 -6.86 0.89
CA ASN A 92 -10.94 -7.93 0.07
C ASN A 92 -9.52 -7.65 -0.46
N LEU A 93 -8.74 -6.81 0.24
CA LEU A 93 -7.33 -6.53 -0.07
C LEU A 93 -6.43 -7.68 0.40
N ASP A 94 -5.27 -7.82 -0.23
CA ASP A 94 -4.30 -8.88 0.03
C ASP A 94 -3.45 -8.64 1.30
N GLY A 95 -3.57 -7.46 1.93
CA GLY A 95 -2.87 -7.17 3.18
C GLY A 95 -2.71 -5.68 3.47
N PHE A 96 -1.75 -5.41 4.36
CA PHE A 96 -1.43 -4.09 4.88
C PHE A 96 0.10 -3.87 4.83
N LEU A 97 0.52 -2.65 4.47
CA LEU A 97 1.91 -2.22 4.45
C LEU A 97 2.12 -1.08 5.45
N ARG A 98 3.30 -1.03 6.07
CA ARG A 98 3.74 0.12 6.87
C ARG A 98 5.22 0.41 6.61
N TRP A 99 5.56 1.69 6.44
CA TRP A 99 6.90 2.14 6.07
C TRP A 99 7.91 2.12 7.23
N SER A 100 7.44 1.98 8.47
CA SER A 100 8.21 2.27 9.68
C SER A 100 8.26 1.06 10.63
N TYR A 101 9.05 0.04 10.29
CA TYR A 101 9.23 -1.13 11.17
C TYR A 101 10.05 -0.79 12.41
N ASN A 102 11.24 -0.21 12.23
CA ASN A 102 12.17 0.11 13.32
C ASN A 102 13.10 1.31 13.02
N SER A 103 12.63 2.30 12.25
CA SER A 103 13.37 3.55 12.00
C SER A 103 13.40 4.40 13.26
N TRP A 104 14.21 4.01 14.24
CA TRP A 104 14.29 4.63 15.56
C TRP A 104 14.93 6.02 15.50
N THR A 105 14.47 6.91 16.38
CA THR A 105 15.15 8.16 16.68
C THR A 105 16.45 7.88 17.44
N SER A 106 17.23 8.93 17.73
CA SER A 106 18.45 8.79 18.55
C SER A 106 18.20 8.21 19.93
N ASP A 107 16.97 8.31 20.44
CA ASP A 107 16.55 7.76 21.72
C ASP A 107 15.04 7.39 21.74
N PRO A 108 14.67 6.14 21.42
CA PRO A 108 13.27 5.74 21.26
C PRO A 108 12.53 5.43 22.58
N PHE A 109 13.22 5.42 23.72
CA PHE A 109 12.66 5.02 25.03
C PHE A 109 12.63 6.16 26.05
N LYS A 110 13.07 7.36 25.68
CA LYS A 110 13.00 8.57 26.51
C LYS A 110 11.69 9.32 26.37
#